data_AF-A0A2P1PYE4-F1
#
_entry.id   AF-A0A2P1PYE4-F1
#
_cell.length_a   1.000
_cell.length_b   1.000
_cell.length_c   1.000
_cell.angle_alpha   90.00
_cell.angle_beta   90.00
_cell.angle_gamma   90.00
#
_symmetry.space_group_name_H-M   'P 1'
#
loop_
_entity.id
_entity.type
_entity.pdbx_description
1 polymer ?
#
loop_
_entity_poly.entity_id
_entity_poly.type
_entity_poly.pdbx_seq_one_letter_code
_entity_poly.pdbx_strand_id
1 'polypeptide(L)'
;MNTSIDWPLISDRGLQEAYALLNALEDQKRVKVLRPSSYWTISITSKGWEDLEDALLLSEERDLAFAAMHFSQSFIPVFECMSRAAEHAGYRCERVDTVAHADHIDQRLIDYLKRCRFVIADFTHNSHNVYFETGYALALGKPVIWTIREGEESHFDTRQYYFRKWHPDRLDEFAQELEESIGAIVGRLKPKGN
;
A
#
# COMPACT_ATOMS: atom_id res chain seq x y z
N MET A 1 26.43 38.31 1.38
CA MET A 1 25.09 38.66 1.92
C MET A 1 24.16 37.50 1.61
N ASN A 2 23.49 37.03 2.66
CA ASN A 2 22.37 36.08 2.73
C ASN A 2 22.58 34.63 2.27
N THR A 3 23.17 33.83 3.15
CA THR A 3 22.96 32.38 3.23
C THR A 3 21.61 32.12 3.88
N SER A 4 20.53 31.99 3.11
CA SER A 4 19.21 31.55 3.61
C SER A 4 18.60 30.49 2.69
N ILE A 5 19.39 29.48 2.37
CA ILE A 5 18.95 28.28 1.68
C ILE A 5 19.15 27.15 2.68
N ASP A 6 18.16 26.96 3.54
CA ASP A 6 18.10 25.87 4.51
C ASP A 6 17.96 24.55 3.74
N TRP A 7 19.06 23.80 3.64
CA TRP A 7 19.08 22.44 3.10
C TRP A 7 19.53 21.48 4.21
N PRO A 8 18.65 21.15 5.18
CA PRO A 8 19.04 20.46 6.42
C PRO A 8 19.65 19.07 6.18
N LEU A 9 19.33 18.43 5.05
CA LEU A 9 19.85 17.11 4.68
C LEU A 9 21.23 17.14 4.01
N ILE A 10 21.62 18.27 3.40
CA ILE A 10 22.92 18.44 2.72
C ILE A 10 23.97 19.02 3.67
N SER A 11 23.56 19.78 4.68
CA SER A 11 24.48 20.40 5.64
C SER A 11 25.15 19.39 6.57
N ASP A 12 24.53 18.23 6.81
CA ASP A 12 24.95 17.26 7.83
C ASP A 12 25.79 16.09 7.27
N ARG A 13 25.78 15.91 5.95
CA ARG A 13 26.45 14.84 5.20
C ARG A 13 27.33 15.50 4.15
N GLY A 14 28.64 15.60 4.42
CA GLY A 14 29.57 16.50 3.71
C GLY A 14 29.43 16.56 2.18
N LEU A 15 29.93 17.64 1.58
CA LEU A 15 29.77 18.01 0.16
C LEU A 15 29.88 16.85 -0.85
N GLN A 16 30.76 15.87 -0.62
CA GLN A 16 30.90 14.70 -1.51
C GLN A 16 29.63 13.83 -1.58
N GLU A 17 28.94 13.62 -0.46
CA GLU A 17 27.71 12.81 -0.43
C GLU A 17 26.57 13.53 -1.14
N ALA A 18 26.45 14.85 -0.94
CA ALA A 18 25.46 15.65 -1.65
C ALA A 18 25.65 15.58 -3.18
N TYR A 19 26.90 15.59 -3.64
CA TYR A 19 27.22 15.46 -5.07
C TYR A 19 26.90 14.05 -5.57
N ALA A 20 27.22 13.01 -4.79
CA ALA A 20 26.89 11.63 -5.14
C ALA A 20 25.38 11.42 -5.25
N LEU A 21 24.59 11.97 -4.32
CA LEU A 21 23.13 11.92 -4.37
C LEU A 21 22.55 12.65 -5.59
N LEU A 22 23.05 13.85 -5.90
CA LEU A 22 22.59 14.61 -7.07
C LEU A 22 22.91 13.89 -8.38
N ASN A 23 24.11 13.31 -8.51
CA ASN A 23 24.47 12.52 -9.68
C ASN A 23 23.58 11.28 -9.79
N ALA A 24 23.33 10.55 -8.70
CA ALA A 24 22.43 9.39 -8.71
C ALA A 24 21.00 9.75 -9.13
N LEU A 25 20.47 10.90 -8.66
CA LEU A 25 19.15 11.39 -9.06
C LEU A 25 19.11 11.84 -10.52
N GLU A 26 20.20 12.42 -11.03
CA GLU A 26 20.32 12.79 -12.45
C GLU A 26 20.43 11.56 -13.36
N ASP A 27 21.21 10.54 -12.96
CA ASP A 27 21.33 9.26 -13.68
C ASP A 27 19.99 8.52 -13.77
N GLN A 28 19.17 8.60 -12.72
CA GLN A 28 17.80 8.08 -12.70
C GLN A 28 16.80 8.98 -13.44
N LYS A 29 17.27 10.08 -14.05
CA LYS A 29 16.46 11.09 -14.76
C LYS A 29 15.39 11.76 -13.88
N ARG A 30 15.58 11.78 -12.56
CA ARG A 30 14.65 12.37 -11.57
C ARG A 30 14.86 13.87 -11.41
N VAL A 31 16.09 14.32 -11.58
CA VAL A 31 16.44 15.75 -11.59
C VAL A 31 17.28 16.08 -12.82
N LYS A 32 17.30 17.35 -13.18
CA LYS A 32 18.23 17.92 -14.15
C LYS A 32 19.11 18.92 -13.42
N VAL A 33 20.42 18.74 -13.49
CA VAL A 33 21.39 19.60 -12.80
C VAL A 33 22.15 20.43 -13.85
N LEU A 34 21.85 21.72 -13.89
CA LEU A 34 22.63 22.69 -14.65
C LEU A 34 23.77 23.17 -13.77
N ARG A 35 25.01 23.03 -14.28
CA ARG A 35 26.24 23.40 -13.57
C ARG A 35 26.93 24.62 -14.25
N PRO A 36 26.33 25.83 -14.25
CA PRO A 36 27.03 27.01 -14.72
C PRO A 36 28.13 27.43 -13.74
N SER A 37 29.01 28.33 -14.18
CA SER A 37 30.25 28.72 -13.48
C SER A 37 30.04 29.49 -12.17
N SER A 38 28.83 29.96 -11.88
CA SER A 38 28.52 30.85 -10.74
C SER A 38 27.66 30.22 -9.65
N TYR A 39 26.74 29.31 -9.98
CA TYR A 39 25.87 28.59 -9.03
C TYR A 39 25.27 27.37 -9.74
N TRP A 40 24.79 26.37 -9.00
CA TRP A 40 24.09 25.23 -9.60
C TRP A 40 22.59 25.50 -9.64
N THR A 41 21.92 25.09 -10.72
CA THR A 41 20.46 25.10 -10.81
C THR A 41 19.97 23.67 -10.93
N ILE A 42 19.06 23.27 -10.04
CA ILE A 42 18.47 21.92 -10.04
C ILE A 42 16.97 22.08 -10.32
N SER A 43 16.45 21.28 -11.26
CA SER A 43 15.01 21.20 -11.54
C SER A 43 14.55 19.75 -11.48
N ILE A 44 13.41 19.49 -10.83
CA ILE A 44 12.77 18.17 -10.83
C ILE A 44 12.19 17.91 -12.22
N THR A 45 12.45 16.73 -12.78
CA THR A 45 11.90 16.33 -14.09
C THR A 45 10.47 15.79 -13.95
N SER A 46 9.76 15.53 -15.04
CA SER A 46 8.46 14.83 -15.00
C SER A 46 8.54 13.50 -14.24
N LYS A 47 9.59 12.70 -14.48
CA LYS A 47 9.81 11.45 -13.75
C LYS A 47 10.06 11.66 -12.25
N GLY A 48 10.79 12.72 -11.90
CA GLY A 48 11.01 13.09 -10.51
C GLY A 48 9.72 13.52 -9.80
N TRP A 49 8.82 14.20 -10.52
CA TRP A 49 7.50 14.57 -9.99
C TRP A 49 6.59 13.36 -9.82
N GLU A 50 6.56 12.43 -10.78
CA GLU A 50 5.83 11.16 -10.66
C GLU A 50 6.29 10.37 -9.43
N ASP A 51 7.60 10.21 -9.25
CA ASP A 51 8.15 9.47 -8.11
C ASP A 51 7.89 10.18 -6.78
N LEU A 52 7.87 11.52 -6.77
CA LEU A 52 7.52 12.31 -5.60
C LEU A 52 6.03 12.18 -5.26
N GLU A 53 5.16 12.21 -6.26
CA GLU A 53 3.73 12.02 -6.11
C GLU A 53 3.42 10.62 -5.56
N ASP A 54 4.03 9.58 -6.14
CA ASP A 54 3.93 8.20 -5.61
C ASP A 54 4.44 8.12 -4.17
N ALA A 55 5.58 8.75 -3.85
CA ALA A 55 6.12 8.76 -2.49
C ALA A 55 5.25 9.55 -1.50
N LEU A 56 4.65 10.66 -1.93
CA LEU A 56 3.72 11.46 -1.13
C LEU A 56 2.43 10.70 -0.88
N LEU A 57 1.86 10.05 -1.90
CA LEU A 57 0.68 9.18 -1.77
C LEU A 57 0.93 8.03 -0.78
N LEU A 58 2.11 7.41 -0.83
CA LEU A 58 2.54 6.39 0.15
C LEU A 58 2.76 6.97 1.56
N SER A 59 3.02 8.27 1.67
CA SER A 59 3.26 8.95 2.94
C SER A 59 1.98 9.41 3.64
N GLU A 60 0.94 9.75 2.87
CA GLU A 60 -0.30 10.35 3.39
C GLU A 60 -1.27 9.32 4.00
N GLU A 61 -1.25 8.06 3.55
CA GLU A 61 -2.13 7.01 4.08
C GLU A 61 -1.38 5.76 4.57
N ARG A 62 -0.35 5.99 5.40
CA ARG A 62 0.41 4.89 6.04
C ARG A 62 -0.46 3.94 6.86
N ASP A 63 -1.62 4.40 7.32
CA ASP A 63 -2.58 3.64 8.12
C ASP A 63 -3.70 2.98 7.31
N LEU A 64 -3.70 3.06 5.98
CA LEU A 64 -4.77 2.46 5.17
C LEU A 64 -4.49 1.00 4.80
N ALA A 65 -5.41 0.10 5.09
CA ALA A 65 -5.50 -1.27 4.57
C ALA A 65 -6.66 -1.36 3.57
N PHE A 66 -6.49 -2.15 2.51
CA PHE A 66 -7.55 -2.41 1.54
C PHE A 66 -8.08 -3.85 1.68
N ALA A 67 -9.40 -4.01 1.79
CA ALA A 67 -10.06 -5.32 1.80
C ALA A 67 -10.51 -5.69 0.38
N ALA A 68 -9.79 -6.59 -0.26
CA ALA A 68 -10.15 -7.17 -1.56
C ALA A 68 -11.02 -8.42 -1.31
N MET A 69 -12.34 -8.31 -1.41
CA MET A 69 -13.26 -9.40 -1.05
C MET A 69 -14.57 -9.35 -1.84
N HIS A 70 -15.37 -10.41 -1.77
CA HIS A 70 -16.68 -10.43 -2.38
C HIS A 70 -17.62 -9.37 -1.76
N PHE A 71 -18.34 -8.61 -2.59
CA PHE A 71 -19.11 -7.43 -2.17
C PHE A 71 -20.53 -7.73 -1.63
N SER A 72 -20.99 -8.98 -1.70
CA SER A 72 -22.37 -9.33 -1.30
C SER A 72 -22.61 -9.11 0.20
N GLN A 73 -23.86 -8.84 0.57
CA GLN A 73 -24.26 -8.57 1.96
C GLN A 73 -23.88 -9.70 2.93
N SER A 74 -23.82 -10.95 2.46
CA SER A 74 -23.38 -12.10 3.24
C SER A 74 -21.94 -12.00 3.76
N PHE A 75 -21.12 -11.12 3.17
CA PHE A 75 -19.73 -10.90 3.56
C PHE A 75 -19.53 -9.71 4.49
N ILE A 76 -20.60 -8.97 4.86
CA ILE A 76 -20.50 -7.85 5.80
C ILE A 76 -19.85 -8.28 7.13
N PRO A 77 -20.25 -9.41 7.77
CA PRO A 77 -19.61 -9.83 9.03
C PRO A 77 -18.11 -10.14 8.88
N VAL A 78 -17.71 -10.67 7.71
CA VAL A 78 -16.29 -10.96 7.42
C VAL A 78 -15.51 -9.66 7.22
N PHE A 79 -16.09 -8.67 6.55
CA PHE A 79 -15.48 -7.35 6.39
C PHE A 79 -15.33 -6.63 7.74
N GLU A 80 -16.36 -6.62 8.57
CA GLU A 80 -16.30 -6.03 9.92
C GLU A 80 -15.20 -6.66 10.76
N CYS A 81 -15.04 -7.98 10.65
CA CYS A 81 -13.94 -8.72 11.26
C CYS A 81 -12.56 -8.26 10.75
N MET A 82 -12.39 -8.12 9.43
CA MET A 82 -11.16 -7.59 8.83
C MET A 82 -10.85 -6.16 9.29
N SER A 83 -11.88 -5.30 9.34
CA SER A 83 -11.73 -3.91 9.80
C SER A 83 -11.28 -3.86 11.26
N ARG A 84 -11.95 -4.61 12.13
CA ARG A 84 -11.59 -4.70 13.55
C ARG A 84 -10.16 -5.18 13.76
N ALA A 85 -9.73 -6.21 13.04
CA ALA A 85 -8.36 -6.72 13.11
C ALA A 85 -7.32 -5.68 12.66
N ALA A 86 -7.61 -4.95 11.57
CA ALA A 86 -6.75 -3.86 11.10
C ALA A 86 -6.70 -2.69 12.11
N GLU A 87 -7.84 -2.30 12.67
CA GLU A 87 -7.97 -1.22 13.65
C GLU A 87 -7.18 -1.51 14.92
N HIS A 88 -7.26 -2.73 15.43
CA HIS A 88 -6.45 -3.16 16.58
C HIS A 88 -4.94 -3.15 16.29
N ALA A 89 -4.54 -3.35 15.03
CA ALA A 89 -3.16 -3.20 14.58
C ALA A 89 -2.75 -1.74 14.27
N GLY A 90 -3.69 -0.78 14.38
CA GLY A 90 -3.46 0.65 14.16
C GLY A 90 -3.73 1.14 12.73
N TYR A 91 -4.48 0.37 11.94
CA TYR A 91 -4.82 0.66 10.54
C TYR A 91 -6.32 0.84 10.36
N ARG A 92 -6.74 1.71 9.45
CA ARG A 92 -8.11 1.76 8.93
C ARG A 92 -8.24 0.76 7.79
N CYS A 93 -9.33 0.01 7.73
CA CYS A 93 -9.60 -0.90 6.62
C CYS A 93 -10.75 -0.38 5.78
N GLU A 94 -10.55 -0.30 4.47
CA GLU A 94 -11.57 0.16 3.53
C GLU A 94 -11.82 -0.91 2.47
N ARG A 95 -13.08 -1.06 2.08
CA ARG A 95 -13.50 -1.84 0.92
C ARG A 95 -14.12 -0.90 -0.10
N VAL A 96 -13.76 -1.05 -1.36
CA VAL A 96 -14.38 -0.29 -2.45
C VAL A 96 -15.41 -1.18 -3.12
N ASP A 97 -16.69 -0.86 -2.94
CA ASP A 97 -17.79 -1.54 -3.62
C ASP A 97 -17.83 -1.07 -5.08
N THR A 98 -17.11 -1.78 -5.97
CA THR A 98 -17.18 -1.53 -7.40
C THR A 98 -18.43 -2.19 -7.98
N VAL A 99 -19.41 -1.38 -8.41
CA VAL A 99 -20.51 -1.90 -9.22
C VAL A 99 -19.95 -2.16 -10.61
N ALA A 100 -20.01 -3.41 -11.07
CA ALA A 100 -19.54 -3.86 -12.38
C ALA A 100 -20.34 -3.20 -13.52
N HIS A 101 -20.12 -1.91 -13.78
CA HIS A 101 -20.51 -1.25 -15.02
C HIS A 101 -19.38 -1.49 -16.02
N ALA A 102 -19.70 -2.19 -17.09
CA ALA A 102 -18.83 -3.10 -17.82
C ALA A 102 -17.74 -2.49 -18.71
N ASP A 103 -17.28 -1.24 -18.51
CA ASP A 103 -16.35 -0.64 -19.49
C ASP A 103 -15.07 -0.01 -18.91
N HIS A 104 -14.98 0.25 -17.61
CA HIS A 104 -13.77 0.83 -17.01
C HIS A 104 -13.48 0.30 -15.61
N ILE A 105 -12.23 -0.08 -15.36
CA ILE A 105 -11.74 -0.27 -13.98
C ILE A 105 -11.95 1.07 -13.28
N ASP A 106 -12.61 1.05 -12.13
CA ASP A 106 -12.85 2.26 -11.35
C ASP A 106 -11.50 2.88 -10.98
N GLN A 107 -11.23 4.09 -11.48
CA GLN A 107 -10.00 4.82 -11.18
C GLN A 107 -9.82 4.96 -9.66
N ARG A 108 -10.93 5.05 -8.92
CA ARG A 108 -10.94 5.06 -7.46
C ARG A 108 -10.35 3.78 -6.88
N LEU A 109 -10.63 2.60 -7.43
CA LEU A 109 -10.06 1.33 -6.98
C LEU A 109 -8.54 1.33 -7.15
N ILE A 110 -8.05 1.76 -8.31
CA ILE A 110 -6.61 1.86 -8.59
C ILE A 110 -5.94 2.84 -7.64
N ASP A 111 -6.55 3.99 -7.39
CA ASP A 111 -6.03 4.99 -6.46
C ASP A 111 -5.97 4.44 -5.03
N TYR A 112 -7.00 3.70 -4.59
CA TYR A 112 -6.99 3.01 -3.30
C TYR A 112 -5.87 1.98 -3.20
N LEU A 113 -5.72 1.13 -4.22
CA LEU A 113 -4.65 0.13 -4.26
C LEU A 113 -3.27 0.79 -4.23
N LYS A 114 -3.07 1.90 -4.94
CA LYS A 114 -1.80 2.66 -4.91
C LYS A 114 -1.52 3.27 -3.54
N ARG A 115 -2.53 3.77 -2.83
CA ARG A 115 -2.38 4.46 -1.54
C ARG A 115 -2.29 3.52 -0.35
N CYS A 116 -2.97 2.37 -0.38
CA CYS A 116 -3.02 1.47 0.76
C CYS A 116 -1.63 0.92 1.13
N ARG A 117 -1.41 0.70 2.42
CA ARG A 117 -0.18 0.13 2.95
C ARG A 117 -0.06 -1.36 2.64
N PHE A 118 -1.17 -2.08 2.70
CA PHE A 118 -1.27 -3.51 2.44
C PHE A 118 -2.70 -3.91 2.06
N VAL A 119 -2.86 -5.14 1.57
CA VAL A 119 -4.15 -5.72 1.19
C VAL A 119 -4.47 -6.92 2.06
N ILE A 120 -5.73 -7.02 2.50
CA ILE A 120 -6.33 -8.23 3.04
C ILE A 120 -7.24 -8.79 1.93
N ALA A 121 -6.89 -9.95 1.37
CA ALA A 121 -7.53 -10.50 0.19
C ALA A 121 -8.27 -11.80 0.49
N ASP A 122 -9.59 -11.80 0.27
CA ASP A 122 -10.46 -12.94 0.51
C ASP A 122 -10.84 -13.67 -0.78
N PHE A 123 -10.33 -14.90 -0.92
CA PHE A 123 -10.47 -15.69 -2.14
C PHE A 123 -11.69 -16.62 -2.14
N THR A 124 -12.59 -16.44 -1.17
CA THR A 124 -13.86 -17.16 -1.15
C THR A 124 -14.61 -16.94 -2.46
N HIS A 125 -15.21 -18.00 -2.99
CA HIS A 125 -15.89 -18.07 -4.28
C HIS A 125 -15.00 -17.81 -5.50
N ASN A 126 -13.67 -17.76 -5.35
CA ASN A 126 -12.73 -17.52 -6.44
C ASN A 126 -13.09 -16.26 -7.26
N SER A 127 -13.42 -15.16 -6.57
CA SER A 127 -13.81 -13.90 -7.20
C SER A 127 -12.71 -13.34 -8.13
N HIS A 128 -13.00 -13.24 -9.43
CA HIS A 128 -12.07 -12.70 -10.44
C HIS A 128 -11.55 -11.29 -10.09
N ASN A 129 -12.40 -10.45 -9.48
CA ASN A 129 -12.01 -9.11 -9.06
C ASN A 129 -10.91 -9.17 -7.98
N VAL A 130 -11.04 -10.07 -7.01
CA VAL A 130 -10.05 -10.23 -5.94
C VAL A 130 -8.71 -10.71 -6.51
N TYR A 131 -8.72 -11.61 -7.52
CA TYR A 131 -7.49 -12.00 -8.22
C TYR A 131 -6.82 -10.82 -8.91
N PHE A 132 -7.59 -9.99 -9.61
CA PHE A 132 -7.07 -8.80 -10.28
C PHE A 132 -6.47 -7.79 -9.27
N GLU A 133 -7.25 -7.43 -8.25
CA GLU A 133 -6.85 -6.48 -7.20
C GLU A 133 -5.59 -6.95 -6.47
N THR A 134 -5.54 -8.24 -6.11
CA THR A 134 -4.39 -8.84 -5.44
C THR A 134 -3.17 -8.89 -6.36
N GLY A 135 -3.35 -9.29 -7.62
CA GLY A 135 -2.26 -9.30 -8.61
C GLY A 135 -1.68 -7.90 -8.82
N TYR A 136 -2.53 -6.87 -8.88
CA TYR A 136 -2.10 -5.48 -9.00
C TYR A 136 -1.35 -5.02 -7.74
N ALA A 137 -1.85 -5.34 -6.54
CA ALA A 137 -1.17 -5.02 -5.29
C ALA A 137 0.23 -5.67 -5.19
N LEU A 138 0.34 -6.94 -5.60
CA LEU A 138 1.62 -7.65 -5.67
C LEU A 138 2.58 -6.98 -6.66
N ALA A 139 2.09 -6.54 -7.82
CA ALA A 139 2.90 -5.81 -8.81
C ALA A 139 3.43 -4.47 -8.25
N LEU A 140 2.69 -3.83 -7.34
CA LEU A 140 3.13 -2.64 -6.60
C LEU A 140 4.03 -2.95 -5.39
N GLY A 141 4.36 -4.23 -5.15
CA GLY A 141 5.20 -4.66 -4.02
C GLY A 141 4.50 -4.51 -2.66
N LYS A 142 3.17 -4.47 -2.63
CA LYS A 142 2.40 -4.34 -1.39
C LYS A 142 2.25 -5.69 -0.71
N PRO A 143 2.40 -5.78 0.62
CA PRO A 143 2.09 -7.00 1.36
C PRO A 143 0.62 -7.40 1.16
N VAL A 144 0.40 -8.70 1.01
CA VAL A 144 -0.94 -9.29 0.90
C VAL A 144 -1.10 -10.32 2.00
N ILE A 145 -2.20 -10.21 2.74
CA ILE A 145 -2.65 -11.20 3.71
C ILE A 145 -3.78 -11.98 3.07
N TRP A 146 -3.58 -13.28 2.92
CA TRP A 146 -4.45 -14.17 2.15
C TRP A 146 -5.47 -14.81 3.07
N THR A 147 -6.75 -14.68 2.75
CA THR A 147 -7.87 -15.25 3.52
C THR A 147 -8.79 -16.06 2.61
N ILE A 148 -9.43 -17.07 3.19
CA ILE A 148 -10.40 -17.90 2.47
C ILE A 148 -11.38 -18.52 3.46
N ARG A 149 -12.62 -18.75 3.04
CA ARG A 149 -13.57 -19.54 3.80
C ARG A 149 -13.07 -20.98 3.99
N GLU A 150 -13.21 -21.48 5.20
CA GLU A 150 -12.95 -22.89 5.49
C GLU A 150 -13.85 -23.80 4.64
N GLY A 151 -13.25 -24.86 4.08
CA GLY A 151 -13.93 -25.79 3.17
C GLY A 151 -13.88 -25.37 1.70
N GLU A 152 -13.43 -24.15 1.38
CA GLU A 152 -13.16 -23.75 0.00
C GLU A 152 -11.69 -23.99 -0.38
N GLU A 153 -11.48 -24.35 -1.64
CA GLU A 153 -10.13 -24.55 -2.20
C GLU A 153 -9.66 -23.30 -2.94
N SER A 154 -8.42 -22.91 -2.67
CA SER A 154 -7.75 -21.87 -3.43
C SER A 154 -7.45 -22.33 -4.86
N HIS A 155 -7.55 -21.42 -5.82
CA HIS A 155 -7.19 -21.66 -7.22
C HIS A 155 -5.73 -22.08 -7.37
N PHE A 156 -5.42 -22.81 -8.45
CA PHE A 156 -4.09 -23.36 -8.71
C PHE A 156 -2.97 -22.32 -8.57
N ASP A 157 -3.19 -21.11 -9.09
CA ASP A 157 -2.22 -20.01 -9.11
C ASP A 157 -1.91 -19.40 -7.73
N THR A 158 -2.72 -19.70 -6.70
CA THR A 158 -2.56 -19.13 -5.36
C THR A 158 -2.31 -20.16 -4.27
N ARG A 159 -2.35 -21.47 -4.58
CA ARG A 159 -2.18 -22.57 -3.61
C ARG A 159 -0.86 -22.55 -2.82
N GLN A 160 0.16 -21.89 -3.35
CA GLN A 160 1.45 -21.71 -2.68
C GLN A 160 1.42 -20.71 -1.52
N TYR A 161 0.41 -19.84 -1.47
CA TYR A 161 0.28 -18.86 -0.41
C TYR A 161 -0.38 -19.45 0.83
N TYR A 162 0.01 -18.92 1.99
CA TYR A 162 -0.57 -19.34 3.25
C TYR A 162 -1.88 -18.58 3.50
N PHE A 163 -3.00 -19.29 3.37
CA PHE A 163 -4.33 -18.74 3.63
C PHE A 163 -4.71 -18.87 5.11
N ARG A 164 -5.09 -17.74 5.70
CA ARG A 164 -5.87 -17.73 6.95
C ARG A 164 -7.30 -18.15 6.64
N LYS A 165 -7.78 -19.17 7.33
CA LYS A 165 -9.11 -19.71 7.11
C LYS A 165 -10.09 -19.04 8.07
N TRP A 166 -11.27 -18.70 7.59
CA TRP A 166 -12.36 -18.22 8.44
C TRP A 166 -13.57 -19.13 8.35
N HIS A 167 -14.32 -19.21 9.45
CA HIS A 167 -15.60 -19.90 9.54
C HIS A 167 -16.66 -18.94 10.09
N PRO A 168 -17.91 -18.95 9.58
CA PRO A 168 -18.97 -18.05 10.07
C PRO A 168 -19.15 -18.06 11.59
N ASP A 169 -19.02 -19.25 12.22
CA ASP A 169 -19.19 -19.41 13.67
C ASP A 169 -17.92 -19.07 14.49
N ARG A 170 -16.81 -18.72 13.83
CA ARG A 170 -15.49 -18.48 14.47
C ARG A 170 -14.83 -17.18 13.98
N LEU A 171 -15.63 -16.16 13.67
CA LEU A 171 -15.12 -14.88 13.20
C LEU A 171 -14.29 -14.13 14.25
N ASP A 172 -14.54 -14.33 15.54
CA ASP A 172 -13.71 -13.71 16.59
C ASP A 172 -12.31 -14.32 16.67
N GLU A 173 -12.18 -15.64 16.53
CA GLU A 173 -10.88 -16.32 16.41
C GLU A 173 -10.14 -15.83 15.16
N PHE A 174 -10.85 -15.78 14.03
CA PHE A 174 -10.30 -15.27 12.77
C PHE A 174 -9.80 -13.81 12.90
N ALA A 175 -10.53 -12.94 13.60
CA ALA A 175 -10.11 -11.56 13.83
C ALA A 175 -8.76 -11.49 14.58
N GLN A 176 -8.59 -12.32 15.61
CA GLN A 176 -7.37 -12.36 16.42
C GLN A 176 -6.18 -12.85 15.58
N GLU A 177 -6.35 -13.96 14.85
CA GLU A 177 -5.30 -14.50 13.98
C GLU A 177 -4.93 -13.52 12.85
N LEU A 178 -5.92 -12.78 12.33
CA LEU A 178 -5.71 -11.78 11.30
C LEU A 178 -4.94 -10.58 11.85
N GLU A 179 -5.27 -10.09 13.05
CA GLU A 179 -4.54 -9.02 13.73
C GLU A 179 -3.06 -9.40 13.95
N GLU A 180 -2.82 -10.62 14.43
CA GLU A 180 -1.46 -11.15 14.60
C GLU A 180 -0.70 -11.21 13.28
N SER A 181 -1.38 -11.62 12.21
CA SER A 181 -0.79 -11.68 10.86
C SER A 181 -0.45 -10.30 10.33
N ILE A 182 -1.31 -9.30 10.56
CA ILE A 182 -1.02 -7.89 10.22
C ILE A 182 0.22 -7.43 10.98
N GLY A 183 0.27 -7.67 12.29
CA GLY A 183 1.41 -7.31 13.12
C GLY A 183 2.72 -7.99 12.68
N ALA A 184 2.68 -9.24 12.26
CA ALA A 184 3.86 -10.00 11.83
C ALA A 184 4.34 -9.63 10.41
N ILE A 185 3.43 -9.38 9.47
CA ILE A 185 3.76 -9.15 8.06
C ILE A 185 4.02 -7.67 7.78
N VAL A 186 3.20 -6.78 8.35
CA VAL A 186 3.19 -5.35 8.05
C VAL A 186 3.81 -4.53 9.18
N GLY A 187 3.68 -5.00 10.41
CA GLY A 187 3.98 -4.26 11.63
C GLY A 187 2.72 -3.67 12.25
N ARG A 188 2.84 -3.11 13.46
CA ARG A 188 1.76 -2.37 14.12
C ARG A 188 2.07 -0.88 14.12
N LEU A 189 1.07 -0.04 13.88
CA LEU A 189 1.19 1.40 14.08
C LEU A 189 0.87 1.75 15.52
N LYS A 190 1.61 2.71 16.07
CA LYS A 190 1.22 3.32 17.35
C LYS A 190 -0.08 4.10 17.12
N PRO A 191 -1.04 4.04 18.06
CA PRO A 191 -2.20 4.91 17.99
C PRO A 191 -1.72 6.36 17.87
N LYS A 192 -2.32 7.13 16.94
CA LYS A 192 -2.10 8.58 16.88
C LYS A 192 -2.47 9.12 18.26
N GLY A 193 -1.47 9.57 19.02
CA GLY A 193 -1.69 10.09 20.37
C GLY A 193 -2.71 11.22 20.30
N ASN A 194 -3.71 11.17 21.19
CA ASN A 194 -4.62 12.29 21.45
C ASN A 194 -3.84 13.50 21.98
#